data_AF-A0A9X1K1U7-F1
#
_entry.id   AF-A0A9X1K1U7-F1
#
_cell.length_a   1.000
_cell.length_b   1.000
_cell.length_c   1.000
_cell.angle_alpha   90.00
_cell.angle_beta   90.00
_cell.angle_gamma   90.00
#
_symmetry.space_group_name_H-M   'P 1'
#
loop_
_entity.id
_entity.type
_entity.pdbx_description
1 polymer ?
#
loop_
_entity_poly.entity_id
_entity_poly.type
_entity_poly.pdbx_seq_one_letter_code
_entity_poly.pdbx_strand_id
1 'polypeptide(L)'
;MRKVLIFMFSVSFFLIFLIVAGLTLTRNTADRVAYFKTPERNRLLIYTAPIPDDPGDARAILDRAPWTEGQLTAAYLYAPADAEAARLSLTAAPASFLAASDAVETAAPAFSCRLTIAPTGSKVWAGDCSGG
;
A
#
# COMPACT_ATOMS: atom_id res chain seq x y z
N MET A 1 58.39 31.37 -3.74
CA MET A 1 58.22 30.15 -4.54
C MET A 1 58.77 28.96 -3.76
N ARG A 2 57.91 28.12 -3.17
CA ARG A 2 58.23 26.74 -2.76
C ARG A 2 56.91 26.01 -2.47
N LYS A 3 56.13 25.80 -3.52
CA LYS A 3 55.03 24.83 -3.52
C LYS A 3 55.66 23.43 -3.61
N VAL A 4 54.90 22.42 -3.17
CA VAL A 4 55.17 20.99 -3.33
C VAL A 4 55.97 20.35 -2.19
N LEU A 5 55.25 20.02 -1.10
CA LEU A 5 55.50 18.82 -0.31
C LEU A 5 54.13 18.14 -0.10
N ILE A 6 53.82 17.18 -0.97
CA ILE A 6 53.60 15.77 -0.63
C ILE A 6 52.33 15.58 0.23
N PHE A 7 51.18 15.26 -0.38
CA PHE A 7 50.75 13.91 -0.79
C PHE A 7 50.58 12.94 0.39
N MET A 8 49.48 12.20 0.31
CA MET A 8 49.07 11.07 1.15
C MET A 8 48.27 11.45 2.39
N PHE A 9 47.22 10.65 2.59
CA PHE A 9 46.11 10.77 3.54
C PHE A 9 44.89 11.53 3.03
N SER A 10 43.77 10.81 3.07
CA SER A 10 42.41 11.29 2.85
C SER A 10 41.82 11.21 1.43
N VAL A 11 42.21 10.20 0.65
CA VAL A 11 41.36 9.70 -0.46
C VAL A 11 40.66 8.38 -0.10
N SER A 12 40.98 7.78 1.05
CA SER A 12 40.45 6.46 1.44
C SER A 12 39.17 6.48 2.29
N PHE A 13 38.65 7.64 2.69
CA PHE A 13 37.43 7.72 3.51
C PHE A 13 36.13 7.89 2.69
N PHE A 14 36.23 8.13 1.37
CA PHE A 14 35.07 8.42 0.53
C PHE A 14 34.40 7.19 -0.08
N LEU A 15 34.96 5.99 0.12
CA LEU A 15 34.51 4.76 -0.56
C LEU A 15 33.79 3.73 0.32
N ILE A 16 33.72 3.94 1.64
CA ILE A 16 33.10 2.96 2.57
C ILE A 16 31.68 3.38 3.01
N PHE A 17 31.31 4.66 2.90
CA PHE A 17 29.94 5.09 3.21
C PHE A 17 28.91 4.80 2.12
N LEU A 18 29.36 4.42 0.90
CA LEU A 18 28.45 4.16 -0.22
C LEU A 18 27.89 2.74 -0.26
N ILE A 19 28.38 1.82 0.59
CA ILE A 19 28.02 0.40 0.53
C ILE A 19 26.94 0.02 1.57
N VAL A 20 26.67 0.86 2.58
CA VAL A 20 25.61 0.60 3.58
C VAL A 20 24.24 1.11 3.14
N ALA A 21 24.12 1.78 1.99
CA ALA A 21 22.84 2.24 1.45
C ALA A 21 22.18 1.25 0.46
N GLY A 22 22.88 0.17 0.10
CA GLY A 22 22.48 -0.73 -0.99
C GLY A 22 21.70 -1.98 -0.59
N LEU A 23 21.46 -2.25 0.70
CA LEU A 23 20.96 -3.55 1.17
C LEU A 23 19.69 -3.52 2.04
N THR A 24 18.84 -2.49 1.90
CA THR A 24 17.54 -2.46 2.61
C THR A 24 16.41 -1.87 1.75
N LEU A 25 16.35 -2.26 0.48
CA LEU A 25 15.30 -1.80 -0.44
C LEU A 25 14.73 -2.92 -1.31
N THR A 26 14.54 -4.11 -0.76
CA THR A 26 13.34 -4.88 -1.11
C THR A 26 12.17 -4.27 -0.32
N ARG A 27 11.83 -3.02 -0.63
CA ARG A 27 10.60 -2.42 -0.11
C ARG A 27 9.47 -3.31 -0.61
N ASN A 28 8.66 -3.76 0.33
CA ASN A 28 7.38 -4.41 0.13
C ASN A 28 6.47 -3.44 -0.67
N THR A 29 6.66 -3.34 -1.99
CA THR A 29 5.97 -2.36 -2.83
C THR A 29 4.58 -2.88 -3.12
N ALA A 30 3.65 -2.55 -2.23
CA ALA A 30 2.24 -2.77 -2.53
C ALA A 30 1.80 -1.92 -3.71
N ASP A 31 1.23 -2.57 -4.71
CA ASP A 31 0.69 -1.94 -5.91
C ASP A 31 -0.81 -1.75 -5.79
N ARG A 32 -1.31 -0.60 -6.23
CA ARG A 32 -2.76 -0.41 -6.36
C ARG A 32 -3.22 -1.01 -7.68
N VAL A 33 -3.96 -2.11 -7.60
CA VAL A 33 -4.45 -2.86 -8.76
C VAL A 33 -5.87 -2.49 -9.18
N ALA A 34 -6.64 -1.86 -8.29
CA ALA A 34 -7.98 -1.38 -8.63
C ALA A 34 -8.34 -0.06 -7.97
N TYR A 35 -9.19 0.70 -8.66
CA TYR A 35 -9.83 1.91 -8.16
C TYR A 35 -11.24 2.01 -8.74
N PHE A 36 -12.23 2.01 -7.86
CA PHE A 36 -13.63 2.20 -8.20
C PHE A 36 -14.16 3.44 -7.49
N LYS A 37 -14.96 4.24 -8.20
CA LYS A 37 -15.56 5.47 -7.68
C LYS A 37 -17.02 5.55 -8.05
N THR A 38 -17.89 5.72 -7.06
CA THR A 38 -19.33 5.88 -7.29
C THR A 38 -19.68 7.30 -7.76
N PRO A 39 -20.90 7.55 -8.26
CA PRO A 39 -21.38 8.90 -8.58
C PRO A 39 -21.28 9.88 -7.39
N GLU A 40 -21.54 9.40 -6.17
CA GLU A 40 -21.41 10.15 -4.91
C GLU A 40 -19.95 10.36 -4.48
N ARG A 41 -19.00 9.91 -5.30
CA ARG A 41 -17.56 10.03 -5.12
C ARG A 41 -16.97 9.18 -4.01
N ASN A 42 -17.72 8.21 -3.47
CA ASN A 42 -17.19 7.18 -2.59
C ASN A 42 -16.18 6.31 -3.35
N ARG A 43 -15.19 5.77 -2.65
CA ARG A 43 -14.01 5.15 -3.28
C ARG A 43 -13.76 3.75 -2.73
N LEU A 44 -13.54 2.81 -3.61
CA LEU A 44 -13.03 1.49 -3.26
C LEU A 44 -11.69 1.28 -3.95
N LEU A 45 -10.67 0.93 -3.17
CA LEU A 45 -9.32 0.68 -3.64
C LEU A 45 -8.93 -0.77 -3.33
N ILE A 46 -8.21 -1.39 -4.26
CA ILE A 46 -7.61 -2.70 -4.05
C ILE A 46 -6.11 -2.55 -4.23
N TYR A 47 -5.39 -2.92 -3.18
CA TYR A 47 -3.95 -3.05 -3.15
C TYR A 47 -3.58 -4.53 -3.17
N THR A 48 -2.47 -4.82 -3.84
CA THR A 48 -1.82 -6.12 -3.79
C THR A 48 -0.43 -5.95 -3.22
N ALA A 49 -0.02 -6.85 -2.35
CA ALA A 49 1.35 -7.00 -1.89
C ALA A 49 1.59 -8.48 -1.58
N PRO A 50 2.84 -8.96 -1.57
CA PRO A 50 3.16 -10.18 -0.83
C PRO A 50 2.52 -10.11 0.56
N ILE A 51 2.03 -11.24 1.10
CA ILE A 51 1.51 -11.26 2.46
C ILE A 51 2.62 -10.71 3.36
N PRO A 52 2.41 -9.56 4.03
CA PRO A 52 3.48 -8.93 4.77
C PRO A 52 3.80 -9.78 6.00
N ASP A 53 5.09 -10.12 6.17
CA ASP A 53 5.61 -10.75 7.39
C ASP A 53 5.57 -9.78 8.59
N ASP A 54 5.37 -8.47 8.35
CA ASP A 54 5.24 -7.44 9.39
C ASP A 54 3.82 -6.82 9.43
N PRO A 55 3.14 -6.83 10.61
CA PRO A 55 1.88 -6.13 10.90
C PRO A 55 1.78 -4.69 10.36
N GLY A 56 2.85 -3.93 10.58
CA GLY A 56 2.89 -2.49 10.35
C GLY A 56 2.80 -2.14 8.87
N ASP A 57 3.25 -3.04 8.01
CA ASP A 57 3.30 -2.83 6.57
C ASP A 57 1.91 -2.74 5.97
N ALA A 58 0.99 -3.64 6.36
CA ALA A 58 -0.38 -3.65 5.84
C ALA A 58 -1.12 -2.34 6.13
N ARG A 59 -1.02 -1.86 7.38
CA ARG A 59 -1.62 -0.58 7.77
C ARG A 59 -0.96 0.59 7.08
N ALA A 60 0.36 0.63 7.02
CA ALA A 60 1.09 1.68 6.31
C ALA A 60 0.75 1.74 4.82
N ILE A 61 0.52 0.59 4.18
CA ILE A 61 0.07 0.51 2.79
C ILE A 61 -1.30 1.15 2.63
N LEU A 62 -2.27 0.74 3.45
CA LEU A 62 -3.66 1.16 3.34
C LEU A 62 -3.89 2.60 3.83
N ASP A 63 -3.07 3.11 4.76
CA ASP A 63 -3.14 4.50 5.22
C ASP A 63 -2.84 5.52 4.11
N ARG A 64 -2.25 5.09 3.00
CA ARG A 64 -2.06 5.90 1.79
C ARG A 64 -3.35 6.07 0.97
N ALA A 65 -4.44 5.40 1.36
CA ALA A 65 -5.73 5.55 0.68
C ALA A 65 -6.22 7.00 0.78
N PRO A 66 -6.61 7.63 -0.34
CA PRO A 66 -7.02 9.02 -0.35
C PRO A 66 -8.37 9.17 0.35
N TRP A 67 -8.47 10.12 1.28
CA TRP A 67 -9.73 10.49 1.92
C TRP A 67 -10.13 11.92 1.59
N THR A 68 -11.43 12.18 1.60
CA THR A 68 -12.00 13.52 1.47
C THR A 68 -13.24 13.60 2.33
N GLU A 69 -13.40 14.70 3.05
CA GLU A 69 -14.57 14.93 3.89
C GLU A 69 -15.87 14.73 3.11
N GLY A 70 -16.83 14.05 3.73
CA GLY A 70 -18.11 13.71 3.11
C GLY A 70 -18.07 12.49 2.17
N GLN A 71 -16.92 11.85 1.96
CA GLN A 71 -16.78 10.67 1.09
C GLN A 71 -16.32 9.44 1.87
N LEU A 72 -16.99 8.32 1.65
CA LEU A 72 -16.60 7.02 2.17
C LEU A 72 -15.45 6.46 1.34
N THR A 73 -14.45 5.90 2.00
CA THR A 73 -13.34 5.20 1.33
C THR A 73 -13.14 3.82 1.95
N ALA A 74 -13.11 2.77 1.14
CA ALA A 74 -12.62 1.44 1.54
C ALA A 74 -11.37 1.10 0.76
N ALA A 75 -10.38 0.54 1.44
CA ALA A 75 -9.15 0.07 0.85
C ALA A 75 -8.88 -1.35 1.34
N TYR A 76 -8.69 -2.28 0.40
CA TYR A 76 -8.42 -3.68 0.67
C TYR A 76 -6.97 -3.99 0.33
N LEU A 77 -6.33 -4.82 1.15
CA LEU A 77 -5.05 -5.43 0.83
C LEU A 77 -5.25 -6.93 0.65
N TYR A 78 -4.84 -7.42 -0.51
CA TYR A 78 -4.85 -8.84 -0.86
C TYR A 78 -3.44 -9.34 -1.11
N ALA A 79 -3.25 -10.65 -0.89
CA ALA A 79 -2.14 -11.38 -1.44
C ALA A 79 -2.20 -11.38 -2.98
N PRO A 80 -1.07 -11.56 -3.68
CA PRO A 80 -1.06 -11.46 -5.14
C PRO A 80 -1.95 -12.49 -5.84
N ALA A 81 -2.13 -13.67 -5.23
CA ALA A 81 -2.98 -14.74 -5.77
C ALA A 81 -4.49 -14.38 -5.77
N ASP A 82 -4.94 -13.55 -4.83
CA ASP A 82 -6.36 -13.24 -4.63
C ASP A 82 -6.77 -11.87 -5.19
N ALA A 83 -5.78 -10.97 -5.37
CA ALA A 83 -6.01 -9.61 -5.81
C ALA A 83 -6.69 -9.50 -7.19
N GLU A 84 -6.44 -10.45 -8.09
CA GLU A 84 -6.99 -10.43 -9.44
C GLU A 84 -8.50 -10.73 -9.44
N ALA A 85 -8.97 -11.69 -8.65
CA ALA A 85 -10.40 -11.99 -8.51
C ALA A 85 -11.16 -10.78 -7.95
N ALA A 86 -10.60 -10.14 -6.93
CA ALA A 86 -11.13 -8.91 -6.35
C ALA A 86 -11.16 -7.75 -7.36
N ARG A 87 -10.11 -7.58 -8.16
CA ARG A 87 -10.04 -6.55 -9.20
C ARG A 87 -11.08 -6.78 -10.29
N LEU A 88 -11.22 -8.01 -10.77
CA LEU A 88 -12.17 -8.35 -11.82
C LEU A 88 -13.62 -8.14 -11.37
N SER A 89 -13.96 -8.39 -10.11
CA SER A 89 -15.33 -8.15 -9.62
C SER A 89 -15.72 -6.67 -9.68
N LEU A 90 -14.76 -5.74 -9.59
CA LEU A 90 -15.00 -4.31 -9.78
C LEU A 90 -15.29 -3.88 -11.22
N THR A 91 -14.87 -4.66 -12.22
CA THR A 91 -15.11 -4.33 -13.63
C THR A 91 -16.57 -4.56 -14.05
N ALA A 92 -17.23 -5.50 -13.39
CA ALA A 92 -18.66 -5.74 -13.50
C ALA A 92 -19.45 -5.07 -12.36
N ALA A 93 -18.78 -4.33 -11.47
CA ALA A 93 -19.37 -3.93 -10.21
C ALA A 93 -20.46 -2.86 -10.37
N PRO A 94 -21.45 -2.87 -9.47
CA PRO A 94 -22.68 -2.08 -9.62
C PRO A 94 -22.45 -0.61 -9.30
N ALA A 95 -23.40 0.25 -9.67
CA ALA A 95 -23.29 1.72 -9.51
C ALA A 95 -23.17 2.23 -8.06
N SER A 96 -23.34 1.37 -7.05
CA SER A 96 -23.32 1.73 -5.63
C SER A 96 -22.11 1.19 -4.89
N PHE A 97 -21.71 1.91 -3.85
CA PHE A 97 -20.54 1.55 -3.03
C PHE A 97 -20.72 0.19 -2.35
N LEU A 98 -21.89 -0.03 -1.73
CA LEU A 98 -22.17 -1.25 -0.97
C LEU A 98 -22.13 -2.48 -1.88
N ALA A 99 -22.69 -2.40 -3.07
CA ALA A 99 -22.74 -3.53 -3.98
C ALA A 99 -21.36 -3.81 -4.61
N ALA A 100 -20.53 -2.78 -4.83
CA ALA A 100 -19.13 -2.97 -5.22
C ALA A 100 -18.31 -3.62 -4.09
N SER A 101 -18.52 -3.21 -2.85
CA SER A 101 -17.89 -3.81 -1.65
C SER A 101 -18.26 -5.28 -1.50
N ASP A 102 -19.55 -5.60 -1.64
CA ASP A 102 -20.07 -6.97 -1.55
C ASP A 102 -19.52 -7.88 -2.67
N ALA A 103 -19.44 -7.36 -3.90
CA ALA A 103 -18.85 -8.07 -5.03
C ALA A 103 -17.36 -8.39 -4.82
N VAL A 104 -16.60 -7.47 -4.23
CA VAL A 104 -15.18 -7.69 -3.88
C VAL A 104 -15.05 -8.77 -2.82
N GLU A 105 -15.78 -8.66 -1.72
CA GLU A 105 -15.69 -9.60 -0.60
C GLU A 105 -16.22 -10.99 -0.97
N THR A 106 -17.21 -11.08 -1.87
CA THR A 106 -17.70 -12.36 -2.40
C THR A 106 -16.70 -13.02 -3.35
N ALA A 107 -16.09 -12.24 -4.26
CA ALA A 107 -15.16 -12.78 -5.24
C ALA A 107 -13.80 -13.17 -4.62
N ALA A 108 -13.39 -12.45 -3.58
CA ALA A 108 -12.16 -12.68 -2.86
C ALA A 108 -12.38 -12.45 -1.36
N PRO A 109 -12.83 -13.47 -0.61
CA PRO A 109 -13.14 -13.35 0.82
C PRO A 109 -11.87 -13.25 1.69
N ALA A 110 -10.73 -13.68 1.17
CA ALA A 110 -9.46 -13.77 1.89
C ALA A 110 -8.65 -12.46 1.82
N PHE A 111 -9.27 -11.30 2.08
CA PHE A 111 -8.48 -10.07 2.25
C PHE A 111 -7.63 -10.18 3.52
N SER A 112 -6.37 -9.76 3.45
CA SER A 112 -5.49 -9.75 4.62
C SER A 112 -5.90 -8.63 5.57
N CYS A 113 -6.09 -7.42 5.04
CA CYS A 113 -6.48 -6.26 5.82
C CYS A 113 -7.41 -5.34 5.02
N ARG A 114 -8.38 -4.73 5.70
CA ARG A 114 -9.28 -3.72 5.15
C ARG A 114 -9.26 -2.49 6.02
N LEU A 115 -9.13 -1.33 5.38
CA LEU A 115 -9.34 -0.02 5.97
C LEU A 115 -10.63 0.58 5.43
N THR A 116 -11.51 1.02 6.32
CA THR A 116 -12.66 1.86 5.98
C THR A 116 -12.50 3.22 6.64
N ILE A 117 -12.55 4.28 5.84
CA ILE A 117 -12.50 5.67 6.31
C ILE A 117 -13.89 6.27 6.12
N ALA A 118 -14.56 6.56 7.23
CA ALA A 118 -15.89 7.17 7.26
C ALA A 118 -15.87 8.58 6.66
N PRO A 119 -17.04 9.13 6.27
CA PRO A 119 -17.15 10.52 5.81
C PRO A 119 -16.61 11.56 6.79
N THR A 120 -16.56 11.23 8.09
CA THR A 120 -16.01 12.04 9.18
C THR A 120 -14.49 11.91 9.36
N GLY A 121 -13.84 11.03 8.59
CA GLY A 121 -12.40 10.72 8.71
C GLY A 121 -12.06 9.61 9.70
N SER A 122 -13.05 9.11 10.46
CA SER A 122 -12.85 7.99 11.38
C SER A 122 -12.44 6.72 10.62
N LYS A 123 -11.38 6.06 11.10
CA LYS A 123 -10.83 4.83 10.49
C LYS A 123 -11.29 3.59 11.23
N VAL A 124 -11.72 2.57 10.48
CA VAL A 124 -12.08 1.25 10.98
C VAL A 124 -11.25 0.22 10.23
N TRP A 125 -10.64 -0.69 10.98
CA TRP A 125 -9.79 -1.76 10.45
C TRP A 125 -10.48 -3.11 10.61
N ALA A 126 -10.31 -4.00 9.63
CA ALA A 126 -10.82 -5.37 9.68
C ALA A 126 -9.84 -6.35 9.02
N GLY A 127 -9.89 -7.62 9.43
CA GLY A 127 -8.94 -8.65 9.00
C GLY A 127 -7.67 -8.67 9.85
N ASP A 128 -6.71 -9.50 9.44
CA ASP A 128 -5.38 -9.54 10.02
C ASP A 128 -4.50 -8.42 9.44
N CYS A 129 -4.76 -7.22 9.96
CA CYS A 129 -3.92 -6.05 9.74
C CYS A 129 -2.65 -6.07 10.63
N SER A 130 -2.34 -7.24 11.21
CA SER A 130 -1.35 -7.40 12.25
C SER A 130 -0.25 -8.40 11.91
N GLY A 131 -0.11 -8.87 10.66
CA GLY A 131 1.06 -9.60 10.15
C GLY A 131 1.52 -10.72 11.10
N GLY A 132 0.92 -11.89 10.98
CA GLY A 132 1.22 -13.05 11.84
C GLY A 132 2.67 -13.51 11.78
#